data_AF-G0QF03-F1
#
_entry.id   AF-G0QF03-F1
#
_cell.length_a   1.000
_cell.length_b   1.000
_cell.length_c   1.000
_cell.angle_alpha   90.00
_cell.angle_beta   90.00
_cell.angle_gamma   90.00
#
_symmetry.space_group_name_H-M   'P 1'
#
loop_
_entity.id
_entity.type
_entity.pdbx_description
1 polymer ?
#
loop_
_entity_poly.entity_id
_entity_poly.type
_entity_poly.pdbx_seq_one_letter_code
_entity_poly.pdbx_strand_id
1 'polypeptide(L)'
;MNVVPNIQSAGENRSVLYEIELENTGTQRNEYSITSEGPDYISIKPETVNVQPNETETSFIYAGIPYDEANGTKEIRVQATGEMIQKQETVTLKIGEEVKKSLKNQGGRITGMFSQVTERVSGVGDTTKLAVSILVGLLISALILRKEW
;
A
#
# COMPACT_ATOMS: atom_id res chain seq x y z
N MET A 1 15.75 3.82 -3.26
CA MET A 1 14.67 4.74 -2.94
C MET A 1 13.41 4.13 -3.47
N ASN A 2 12.40 4.06 -2.63
CA ASN A 2 11.06 3.59 -2.97
C ASN A 2 10.08 4.59 -2.34
N VAL A 3 9.01 4.95 -3.05
CA VAL A 3 8.00 5.87 -2.52
C VAL A 3 6.64 5.19 -2.53
N VAL A 4 6.06 5.04 -1.34
CA VAL A 4 4.84 4.24 -1.13
C VAL A 4 3.73 5.08 -0.50
N PRO A 5 2.49 4.97 -1.02
CA PRO A 5 2.14 4.31 -2.28
C PRO A 5 2.53 5.18 -3.47
N ASN A 6 2.80 4.57 -4.63
CA ASN A 6 3.15 5.31 -5.84
C ASN A 6 1.97 6.12 -6.43
N ILE A 7 0.73 5.83 -6.02
CA ILE A 7 -0.49 6.55 -6.39
C ILE A 7 -1.34 6.76 -5.14
N GLN A 8 -1.81 8.00 -4.91
CA GLN A 8 -2.84 8.31 -3.94
C GLN A 8 -3.99 9.07 -4.58
N SER A 9 -5.15 9.03 -3.93
CA SER A 9 -6.21 9.98 -4.23
C SER A 9 -6.82 10.58 -2.99
N ALA A 10 -7.15 11.86 -3.07
CA ALA A 10 -7.77 12.63 -2.02
C ALA A 10 -8.78 13.64 -2.58
N GLY A 11 -9.74 14.03 -1.74
CA GLY A 11 -10.59 15.18 -2.01
C GLY A 11 -9.88 16.49 -1.62
N GLU A 12 -10.47 17.60 -2.03
CA GLU A 12 -10.12 18.94 -1.55
C GLU A 12 -10.09 19.00 -0.01
N ASN A 13 -9.22 19.85 0.53
CA ASN A 13 -9.07 20.03 1.98
C ASN A 13 -8.76 18.73 2.76
N ARG A 14 -8.05 17.79 2.12
CA ARG A 14 -7.51 16.59 2.77
C ARG A 14 -6.00 16.55 2.67
N SER A 15 -5.39 15.93 3.66
CA SER A 15 -3.96 15.65 3.65
C SER A 15 -3.67 14.24 3.17
N VAL A 16 -2.58 14.10 2.41
CA VAL A 16 -2.05 12.81 1.96
C VAL A 16 -0.63 12.67 2.45
N LEU A 17 -0.27 11.43 2.81
CA LEU A 17 1.06 11.04 3.22
C LEU A 17 1.64 10.04 2.22
N TYR A 18 2.89 10.25 1.85
CA TYR A 18 3.72 9.25 1.17
C TYR A 18 4.94 8.94 2.03
N GLU A 19 5.34 7.68 2.04
CA GLU A 19 6.55 7.21 2.69
C GLU A 19 7.66 7.07 1.65
N ILE A 20 8.83 7.65 1.95
CA ILE A 20 10.05 7.53 1.14
C ILE A 20 11.01 6.63 1.91
N GLU A 21 11.24 5.43 1.40
CA GLU A 21 12.19 4.47 1.95
C GLU A 21 13.54 4.62 1.24
N LEU A 22 14.59 4.90 2.01
CA LEU A 22 15.96 5.08 1.55
C LEU A 22 16.86 4.00 2.14
N GLU A 23 17.21 3.02 1.31
CA GLU A 23 18.16 1.96 1.66
C GLU A 23 19.58 2.33 1.22
N ASN A 24 20.55 2.13 2.11
CA ASN A 24 21.97 2.23 1.80
C ASN A 24 22.57 0.84 1.58
N THR A 25 22.68 0.42 0.32
CA THR A 25 23.31 -0.84 -0.07
C THR A 25 24.85 -0.79 -0.10
N GLY A 26 25.45 0.32 0.34
CA GLY A 26 26.89 0.51 0.41
C GLY A 26 27.52 0.00 1.71
N THR A 27 28.84 0.12 1.82
CA THR A 27 29.61 -0.30 3.01
C THR A 27 29.95 0.85 3.96
N GLN A 28 29.64 2.09 3.57
CA GLN A 28 29.87 3.30 4.36
C GLN A 28 28.55 4.02 4.61
N ARG A 29 28.49 4.82 5.68
CA ARG A 29 27.35 5.69 5.97
C ARG A 29 27.21 6.71 4.85
N ASN A 30 25.98 6.92 4.39
CA ASN A 30 25.64 7.95 3.42
C ASN A 30 24.65 8.94 4.01
N GLU A 31 24.89 10.22 3.79
CA GLU A 31 23.89 11.27 3.97
C GLU A 31 23.15 11.49 2.65
N TYR A 32 21.82 11.51 2.68
CA TYR A 32 20.98 11.81 1.54
C TYR A 32 20.20 13.10 1.77
N SER A 33 20.32 14.04 0.84
CA SER A 33 19.44 15.20 0.73
C SER A 33 18.27 14.87 -0.19
N ILE A 34 17.05 15.13 0.28
CA ILE A 34 15.81 14.80 -0.40
C ILE A 34 15.11 16.09 -0.82
N THR A 35 14.79 16.20 -2.11
CA THR A 35 14.08 17.34 -2.68
C THR A 35 12.85 16.86 -3.47
N SER A 36 11.83 17.71 -3.59
CA SER A 36 10.67 17.44 -4.45
C SER A 36 10.41 18.55 -5.46
N GLU A 37 10.00 18.16 -6.66
CA GLU A 37 9.35 19.02 -7.65
C GLU A 37 7.87 18.61 -7.75
N GLY A 38 6.96 19.57 -7.68
CA GLY A 38 5.52 19.29 -7.70
C GLY A 38 4.71 20.49 -7.20
N PRO A 39 3.44 20.26 -6.81
CA PRO A 39 2.62 21.27 -6.17
C PRO A 39 3.30 21.93 -4.95
N ASP A 40 3.01 23.21 -4.72
CA ASP A 40 3.62 24.05 -3.67
C ASP A 40 3.16 23.72 -2.25
N TYR A 41 2.01 23.05 -2.12
CA TYR A 41 1.45 22.57 -0.85
C TYR A 41 2.06 21.24 -0.37
N ILE A 42 3.24 20.88 -0.87
CA ILE A 42 3.97 19.67 -0.52
C ILE A 42 5.21 20.02 0.29
N SER A 43 5.48 19.22 1.32
CA SER A 43 6.72 19.29 2.10
C SER A 43 7.27 17.91 2.41
N ILE A 44 8.59 17.79 2.46
CA ILE A 44 9.27 16.55 2.87
C ILE A 44 9.79 16.73 4.29
N LYS A 45 9.61 15.74 5.17
CA LYS A 45 10.29 15.70 6.48
C LYS A 45 10.70 14.28 6.88
N PRO A 46 11.94 14.08 7.38
CA PRO A 46 13.07 15.01 7.27
C PRO A 46 13.54 15.17 5.81
N GLU A 47 14.18 16.30 5.49
CA GLU A 47 14.76 16.56 4.14
C GLU A 47 16.18 15.98 4.01
N THR A 48 16.79 15.59 5.13
CA THR A 48 18.11 14.98 5.16
C THR A 48 18.07 13.78 6.08
N VAL A 49 18.55 12.63 5.60
CA VAL A 49 18.66 11.40 6.39
C VAL A 49 20.07 10.84 6.30
N ASN A 50 20.54 10.31 7.43
CA ASN A 50 21.81 9.62 7.55
C ASN A 50 21.55 8.13 7.66
N VAL A 51 21.96 7.36 6.65
CA VAL A 51 21.63 5.94 6.54
C VAL A 51 22.90 5.11 6.70
N GLN A 52 22.97 4.25 7.73
CA GLN A 52 24.13 3.38 7.93
C GLN A 52 24.19 2.28 6.87
N PRO A 53 25.33 1.59 6.72
CA PRO A 53 25.45 0.46 5.81
C PRO A 53 24.39 -0.63 6.06
N ASN A 54 23.69 -1.03 4.99
CA ASN A 54 22.61 -2.03 5.01
C ASN A 54 21.39 -1.65 5.88
N GLU A 55 21.23 -0.37 6.21
CA GLU A 55 20.03 0.14 6.87
C GLU A 55 19.10 0.83 5.86
N THR A 56 17.83 0.92 6.26
CA THR A 56 16.79 1.68 5.56
C THR A 56 16.26 2.73 6.51
N GLU A 57 16.25 3.99 6.06
CA GLU A 57 15.63 5.10 6.76
C GLU A 57 14.42 5.63 6.01
N THR A 58 13.50 6.21 6.76
CA THR A 58 12.23 6.71 6.23
C THR A 58 12.15 8.23 6.28
N SER A 59 11.67 8.84 5.20
CA SER A 59 11.19 10.21 5.17
C SER A 59 9.76 10.28 4.65
N PHE A 60 9.07 11.39 4.87
CA PHE A 60 7.66 11.51 4.53
C PHE A 60 7.39 12.71 3.66
N ILE A 61 6.51 12.54 2.68
CA ILE A 61 5.91 13.63 1.90
C ILE A 61 4.55 13.94 2.50
N TYR A 62 4.37 15.17 2.94
CA TYR A 62 3.10 15.72 3.41
C TYR A 62 2.52 16.60 2.31
N ALA A 63 1.37 16.21 1.77
CA ALA A 63 0.62 17.02 0.81
C ALA A 63 -0.66 17.52 1.47
N GLY A 64 -0.74 18.82 1.75
CA GLY A 64 -1.94 19.47 2.30
C GLY A 64 -2.76 20.13 1.20
N ILE A 65 -3.68 19.39 0.57
CA ILE A 65 -4.39 19.87 -0.61
C ILE A 65 -5.31 21.05 -0.23
N PRO A 66 -5.13 22.25 -0.82
CA PRO A 66 -5.98 23.39 -0.52
C PRO A 66 -7.41 23.16 -1.02
N TYR A 67 -8.35 23.95 -0.50
CA TYR A 67 -9.77 23.77 -0.78
C TYR A 67 -10.13 24.07 -2.24
N ASP A 68 -9.42 25.00 -2.87
CA ASP A 68 -9.62 25.47 -4.24
C ASP A 68 -8.73 24.77 -5.27
N GLU A 69 -8.02 23.70 -4.87
CA GLU A 69 -7.18 22.96 -5.79
C GLU A 69 -8.04 22.27 -6.85
N ALA A 70 -7.70 22.49 -8.12
CA ALA A 70 -8.46 21.91 -9.22
C ALA A 70 -8.35 20.38 -9.22
N ASN A 71 -9.50 19.73 -9.41
CA ASN A 71 -9.56 18.29 -9.64
C ASN A 71 -8.65 17.89 -10.81
N GLY A 72 -8.02 16.74 -10.68
CA GLY A 72 -7.12 16.23 -11.70
C GLY A 72 -5.98 15.39 -11.12
N THR A 73 -4.95 15.21 -11.93
CA THR A 73 -3.77 14.42 -11.57
C THR A 73 -2.56 15.34 -11.48
N LYS A 74 -1.84 15.25 -10.37
CA LYS A 74 -0.58 15.95 -10.12
C LYS A 74 0.54 14.94 -9.99
N GLU A 75 1.69 15.27 -10.57
CA GLU A 75 2.91 14.48 -10.42
C GLU A 75 3.80 15.13 -9.37
N ILE A 76 4.36 14.30 -8.51
CA ILE A 76 5.33 14.69 -7.49
C ILE A 76 6.59 13.91 -7.80
N ARG A 77 7.63 14.62 -8.21
CA ARG A 77 8.94 14.05 -8.47
C ARG A 77 9.80 14.23 -7.24
N VAL A 78 10.28 13.13 -6.69
CA VAL A 78 11.17 13.11 -5.52
C VAL A 78 12.55 12.73 -5.98
N GLN A 79 13.55 13.46 -5.51
CA GLN A 79 14.95 13.18 -5.77
C GLN A 79 15.69 13.04 -4.44
N ALA A 80 16.44 11.96 -4.29
CA ALA A 80 17.40 11.77 -3.21
C ALA A 80 18.81 11.83 -3.79
N THR A 81 19.62 12.75 -3.28
CA THR A 81 21.01 12.95 -3.66
C THR A 81 21.89 12.66 -2.46
N GLY A 82 22.73 11.63 -2.56
CA GLY A 82 23.85 11.39 -1.65
C GLY A 82 25.19 11.70 -2.32
N GLU A 83 26.30 11.40 -1.63
CA GLU A 83 27.65 11.79 -2.08
C GLU A 83 28.02 11.28 -3.48
N MET A 84 27.62 10.05 -3.82
CA MET A 84 27.95 9.40 -5.09
C MET A 84 26.74 8.86 -5.85
N ILE A 85 25.53 8.99 -5.28
CA ILE A 85 24.32 8.35 -5.80
C ILE A 85 23.21 9.38 -5.85
N GLN A 86 22.54 9.46 -7.00
CA GLN A 86 21.30 10.18 -7.16
C GLN A 86 20.22 9.18 -7.58
N LYS A 87 19.09 9.19 -6.88
CA LYS A 87 17.90 8.42 -7.25
C LYS A 87 16.71 9.36 -7.35
N GLN A 88 15.80 9.03 -8.24
CA GLN A 88 14.60 9.80 -8.47
C GLN A 88 13.41 8.84 -8.57
N GLU A 89 12.28 9.22 -7.99
CA GLU A 89 11.01 8.56 -8.14
C GLU A 89 9.93 9.58 -8.48
N THR A 90 8.87 9.14 -9.15
CA THR A 90 7.72 10.00 -9.45
C THR A 90 6.46 9.32 -8.96
N VAL A 91 5.69 10.01 -8.14
CA VAL A 91 4.42 9.54 -7.62
C VAL A 91 3.27 10.40 -8.11
N THR A 92 2.09 9.82 -8.12
CA THR A 92 0.88 10.44 -8.64
C THR A 92 -0.08 10.77 -7.52
N LEU A 93 -0.56 12.01 -7.48
CA LEU A 93 -1.64 12.48 -6.61
C LEU A 93 -2.87 12.79 -7.45
N LYS A 94 -3.96 12.07 -7.21
CA LYS A 94 -5.26 12.32 -7.83
C LYS A 94 -6.13 13.14 -6.87
N ILE A 95 -6.72 14.21 -7.40
CA ILE A 95 -7.54 15.15 -6.64
C ILE A 95 -8.97 15.09 -7.18
N GLY A 96 -9.93 14.90 -6.28
CA GLY A 96 -11.35 14.80 -6.63
C GLY A 96 -11.80 13.44 -7.18
N GLU A 97 -10.87 12.54 -7.48
CA GLU A 97 -11.22 11.13 -7.69
C GLU A 97 -11.30 10.47 -6.30
N GLU A 98 -12.48 10.10 -5.80
CA GLU A 98 -12.46 9.12 -4.70
C GLU A 98 -11.83 7.84 -5.26
N VAL A 99 -10.70 7.37 -4.70
CA VAL A 99 -10.31 5.97 -4.94
C VAL A 99 -11.47 5.16 -4.41
N LYS A 100 -12.36 4.70 -5.29
CA LYS A 100 -13.20 3.55 -4.99
C LYS A 100 -12.22 2.44 -4.67
N LYS A 101 -11.92 2.25 -3.37
CA LYS A 101 -11.31 1.03 -2.85
C LYS A 101 -12.30 -0.05 -3.21
N SER A 102 -12.13 -0.54 -4.43
CA SER A 102 -12.83 -1.69 -4.89
C SER A 102 -12.14 -2.80 -4.12
N LEU A 103 -12.72 -3.20 -3.00
CA LEU A 103 -12.66 -4.59 -2.57
C LEU A 103 -13.36 -5.41 -3.66
N LYS A 104 -12.80 -5.43 -4.87
CA LYS A 104 -13.28 -6.20 -6.00
C LYS A 104 -12.68 -7.58 -5.84
N ASN A 105 -13.26 -8.30 -4.89
CA ASN A 105 -13.78 -9.62 -5.19
C ASN A 105 -12.80 -10.57 -5.90
N GLN A 106 -11.58 -10.72 -5.38
CA GLN A 106 -10.80 -11.95 -5.56
C GLN A 106 -11.14 -12.90 -4.40
N GLY A 107 -12.34 -13.46 -4.45
CA GLY A 107 -12.84 -14.41 -3.47
C GLY A 107 -14.14 -15.13 -3.88
N GLY A 108 -14.74 -14.74 -5.01
CA GLY A 108 -15.98 -15.31 -5.55
C GLY A 108 -15.93 -16.76 -6.05
N ARG A 109 -15.01 -17.59 -5.54
CA ARG A 109 -15.08 -19.05 -5.69
C ARG A 109 -15.30 -19.79 -4.37
N ILE A 110 -14.96 -19.16 -3.24
CA ILE A 110 -15.12 -19.75 -1.92
C ILE A 110 -16.54 -19.46 -1.39
N THR A 111 -17.01 -18.22 -1.50
CA THR A 111 -18.33 -17.81 -0.99
C THR A 111 -19.51 -18.54 -1.64
N GLY A 112 -19.41 -18.86 -2.93
CA GLY A 112 -20.43 -19.66 -3.64
C GLY A 112 -20.48 -21.13 -3.21
N MET A 113 -19.32 -21.72 -2.86
CA MET A 113 -19.24 -23.12 -2.46
C MET A 113 -19.76 -23.32 -1.02
N PHE A 114 -19.51 -22.35 -0.13
CA PHE A 114 -20.07 -22.38 1.23
C PHE A 114 -21.59 -22.16 1.23
N SER A 115 -22.11 -21.26 0.40
CA SER A 115 -23.56 -21.04 0.23
C SER A 115 -24.30 -22.33 -0.13
N GLN A 116 -23.77 -23.09 -1.10
CA GLN A 116 -24.39 -24.33 -1.55
C GLN A 116 -24.28 -25.47 -0.51
N VAL A 117 -23.21 -25.49 0.29
CA VAL A 117 -23.05 -26.46 1.38
C VAL A 117 -24.00 -26.12 2.53
N THR A 118 -24.15 -24.84 2.90
CA THR A 118 -25.11 -24.43 3.95
C THR A 118 -26.56 -24.68 3.55
N GLU A 119 -26.92 -24.51 2.27
CA GLU A 119 -28.25 -24.88 1.77
C GLU A 119 -28.49 -26.38 1.78
N ARG A 120 -27.49 -27.20 1.42
CA ARG A 120 -27.61 -28.67 1.44
C ARG A 120 -27.63 -29.29 2.84
N VAL A 121 -27.20 -28.57 3.88
CA VAL A 121 -27.15 -29.07 5.28
C VAL A 121 -28.29 -28.51 6.14
N SER A 122 -29.21 -27.73 5.56
CA SER A 122 -30.40 -27.21 6.24
C SER A 122 -31.35 -28.29 6.80
N GLY A 123 -31.19 -29.56 6.37
CA GLY A 123 -31.98 -30.71 6.85
C GLY A 123 -31.33 -31.58 7.93
N VAL A 124 -30.14 -31.24 8.46
CA VAL A 124 -29.42 -32.10 9.42
C VAL A 124 -29.20 -31.36 10.74
N GLY A 125 -29.45 -32.02 11.87
CA GLY A 125 -29.43 -31.43 13.23
C GLY A 125 -28.14 -30.66 13.58
N ASP A 126 -28.27 -29.71 14.52
CA ASP A 126 -27.25 -28.67 14.78
C ASP A 126 -25.85 -29.17 15.16
N THR A 127 -25.73 -30.36 15.76
CA THR A 127 -24.42 -30.96 16.07
C THR A 127 -23.68 -31.45 14.83
N THR A 128 -24.41 -31.91 13.82
CA THR A 128 -23.84 -32.40 12.56
C THR A 128 -23.39 -31.25 11.66
N LYS A 129 -24.08 -30.10 11.71
CA LYS A 129 -23.67 -28.86 11.02
C LYS A 129 -22.26 -28.42 11.42
N LEU A 130 -21.98 -28.49 12.72
CA LEU A 130 -20.70 -28.07 13.28
C LEU A 130 -19.57 -29.02 12.83
N ALA A 131 -19.80 -30.34 12.91
CA ALA A 131 -18.83 -31.34 12.45
C ALA A 131 -18.50 -31.22 10.95
N VAL A 132 -19.52 -30.99 10.11
CA VAL A 132 -19.32 -30.81 8.65
C VAL A 132 -18.53 -29.53 8.36
N SER A 133 -18.81 -28.43 9.06
CA SER A 133 -18.08 -27.17 8.86
C SER A 133 -16.59 -27.28 9.20
N ILE A 134 -16.25 -28.04 10.26
CA ILE A 134 -14.86 -28.30 10.64
C ILE A 134 -14.14 -29.14 9.57
N LEU A 135 -14.77 -30.21 9.08
CA LEU A 135 -14.20 -31.07 8.05
C LEU A 135 -13.94 -30.31 6.74
N VAL A 136 -14.87 -29.43 6.33
CA VAL A 136 -14.69 -28.58 5.14
C VAL A 136 -13.56 -27.57 5.35
N GLY A 137 -13.49 -26.94 6.53
CA GLY A 137 -12.41 -26.03 6.89
C GLY A 137 -11.03 -26.70 6.83
N LEU A 138 -10.92 -27.92 7.34
CA LEU A 138 -9.67 -28.69 7.30
C LEU A 138 -9.29 -29.12 5.87
N LEU A 139 -10.25 -29.52 5.03
CA LEU A 139 -9.99 -29.87 3.63
C LEU A 139 -9.50 -28.68 2.81
N ILE A 140 -10.09 -27.49 3.01
CA ILE A 140 -9.63 -26.26 2.36
C ILE A 140 -8.24 -25.89 2.84
N SER A 141 -7.98 -25.97 4.13
CA SER A 141 -6.66 -25.69 4.71
C SER A 141 -5.58 -26.62 4.14
N ALA A 142 -5.88 -27.93 4.02
CA ALA A 142 -4.98 -28.90 3.42
C ALA A 142 -4.74 -28.66 1.91
N LEU A 143 -5.75 -28.20 1.17
CA LEU A 143 -5.60 -27.84 -0.24
C LEU A 143 -4.72 -26.60 -0.46
N ILE A 144 -4.81 -25.62 0.44
CA ILE A 144 -3.95 -24.42 0.42
C ILE A 144 -2.49 -24.81 0.67
N LEU A 145 -2.24 -25.59 1.73
CA LEU A 145 -0.90 -26.07 2.09
C LEU A 145 -0.24 -26.92 0.98
N ARG A 146 -1.01 -27.74 0.26
CA ARG A 146 -0.48 -28.57 -0.84
C ARG A 146 -0.05 -27.75 -2.06
N LYS A 147 -0.60 -26.55 -2.26
CA LYS A 147 -0.27 -25.71 -3.43
C LYS A 147 1.05 -24.94 -3.26
N GLU A 148 1.56 -24.85 -2.03
CA GLU A 148 2.80 -24.14 -1.71
C GLU A 148 4.06 -25.03 -1.72
N TRP A 149 3.96 -26.28 -2.21
CA TRP A 149 5.07 -27.22 -2.42
C TRP A 149 5.16 -27.65 -3.89
#